data_AF-D0MX50-F1
#
_entry.id   AF-D0MX50-F1
#
_cell.length_a   1.000
_cell.length_b   1.000
_cell.length_c   1.000
_cell.angle_alpha   90.00
_cell.angle_beta   90.00
_cell.angle_gamma   90.00
#
_symmetry.space_group_name_H-M   'P 1'
#
loop_
_entity.id
_entity.type
_entity.pdbx_description
1 polymer ?
#
loop_
_entity_poly.entity_id
_entity_poly.type
_entity_poly.pdbx_seq_one_letter_code
_entity_poly.pdbx_strand_id
1 'polypeptide(L)'
;MFDCAEGSLRQLIKIVVRVPLTTKFFVTHLHGDHVYGLPGILCTLDNHNADYKDPQTKEKAPRPIDVYGPLGLFSYLNTAFLTSSTWLANLKITVHELVSPEMLNKTSAHEKFMRKAPKHPSLTREWVHAESDGNGDVWSVLDDGKFIVKAATLKHTVTSFGYVVEEYPVPGKLNLDALRERGLPPGPKFGTLKLGGSVELPNGEMLYASEVTGPQARGRKVAILGGASWAFNSSHGRVRSQENERIATGTDPFQSPLPALVS
;
A
#
# COMPACT_ATOMS: atom_id res chain seq x y z
N MET A 1 4.64 -2.42 -2.67
CA MET A 1 4.45 -2.79 -4.08
C MET A 1 3.13 -3.54 -4.20
N PHE A 2 2.30 -3.22 -5.19
CA PHE A 2 1.03 -3.91 -5.44
C PHE A 2 1.19 -4.79 -6.66
N ASP A 3 0.96 -6.09 -6.49
CA ASP A 3 1.25 -7.18 -7.42
C ASP A 3 2.72 -7.26 -7.88
N CYS A 4 3.09 -8.43 -8.39
CA CYS A 4 4.43 -8.73 -8.88
C CYS A 4 4.40 -9.74 -10.02
N ALA A 5 4.01 -9.25 -11.21
CA ALA A 5 4.07 -9.99 -12.45
C ALA A 5 5.48 -10.49 -12.78
N GLU A 6 5.59 -11.51 -13.63
CA GLU A 6 6.86 -11.84 -14.27
C GLU A 6 7.48 -10.61 -14.95
N GLY A 7 8.80 -10.45 -14.86
CA GLY A 7 9.50 -9.29 -15.43
C GLY A 7 9.38 -7.99 -14.63
N SER A 8 8.62 -7.96 -13.52
CA SER A 8 8.54 -6.78 -12.64
C SER A 8 9.91 -6.31 -12.15
N LEU A 9 10.80 -7.25 -11.79
CA LEU A 9 12.17 -6.94 -11.41
C LEU A 9 12.93 -6.19 -12.52
N ARG A 10 12.80 -6.62 -13.78
CA ARG A 10 13.45 -5.96 -14.92
C ARG A 10 12.94 -4.53 -15.10
N GLN A 11 11.65 -4.29 -14.87
CA GLN A 11 11.09 -2.94 -14.91
C GLN A 11 11.61 -2.08 -13.76
N LEU A 12 11.69 -2.64 -12.56
CA LEU A 12 12.24 -1.98 -11.38
C LEU A 12 13.72 -1.59 -11.54
N ILE A 13 14.53 -2.42 -12.21
CA ILE A 13 15.95 -2.10 -12.49
C ILE A 13 16.07 -0.94 -13.50
N LYS A 14 15.12 -0.80 -14.43
CA LYS A 14 15.14 0.27 -15.44
C LYS A 14 14.74 1.63 -14.88
N ILE A 15 13.94 1.67 -13.83
CA ILE A 15 13.52 2.93 -13.21
C ILE A 15 14.59 3.44 -12.25
N VAL A 16 14.67 4.76 -12.10
CA VAL A 16 15.59 5.45 -11.17
C VAL A 16 15.21 5.20 -9.70
N VAL A 17 14.14 4.45 -9.43
CA VAL A 17 13.80 3.99 -8.09
C VAL A 17 14.80 2.90 -7.72
N ARG A 18 15.73 3.24 -6.82
CA ARG A 18 16.59 2.24 -6.19
C ARG A 18 15.68 1.18 -5.54
N VAL A 19 15.75 -0.04 -6.07
CA VAL A 19 15.00 -1.22 -5.63
C VAL A 19 15.25 -1.68 -4.17
N PRO A 20 16.31 -1.28 -3.40
CA PRO A 20 16.56 -1.89 -2.09
C PRO A 20 15.73 -1.25 -0.95
N LEU A 21 14.58 -0.62 -1.20
CA LEU A 21 13.73 -0.09 -0.12
C LEU A 21 12.35 -0.73 0.00
N THR A 22 11.91 -1.55 -0.97
CA THR A 22 10.61 -2.20 -0.88
C THR A 22 10.60 -3.22 0.25
N THR A 23 9.80 -2.96 1.28
CA THR A 23 9.63 -3.86 2.43
C THR A 23 8.27 -4.51 2.50
N LYS A 24 7.28 -4.02 1.74
CA LYS A 24 5.90 -4.49 1.79
C LYS A 24 5.36 -4.79 0.40
N PHE A 25 4.83 -5.98 0.23
CA PHE A 25 4.21 -6.49 -0.99
C PHE A 25 2.74 -6.79 -0.71
N PHE A 26 1.85 -6.37 -1.61
CA PHE A 26 0.43 -6.62 -1.52
C PHE A 26 0.00 -7.31 -2.81
N VAL A 27 -0.49 -8.54 -2.72
CA VAL A 27 -0.92 -9.36 -3.85
C VAL A 27 -2.44 -9.34 -3.89
N THR A 28 -3.01 -8.90 -5.00
CA THR A 28 -4.47 -8.83 -5.17
C THR A 28 -5.09 -10.20 -5.30
N HIS A 29 -4.51 -11.09 -6.11
CA HIS A 29 -4.97 -12.46 -6.33
C HIS A 29 -3.84 -13.37 -6.86
N LEU A 30 -4.05 -14.69 -6.86
CA LEU A 30 -3.02 -15.68 -7.19
C LEU A 30 -3.00 -16.13 -8.67
N HIS A 31 -3.33 -15.24 -9.61
CA HIS A 31 -3.02 -15.49 -11.01
C HIS A 31 -1.54 -15.21 -11.32
N GLY A 32 -0.98 -15.96 -12.26
CA GLY A 32 0.45 -15.96 -12.53
C GLY A 32 1.01 -14.60 -12.96
N ASP A 33 0.24 -13.86 -13.74
CA ASP A 33 0.53 -12.49 -14.16
C ASP A 33 0.52 -11.47 -13.00
N HIS A 34 0.14 -11.86 -11.79
CA HIS A 34 0.22 -11.04 -10.59
C HIS A 34 1.25 -11.52 -9.57
N VAL A 35 1.77 -12.75 -9.67
CA VAL A 35 2.64 -13.34 -8.62
C VAL A 35 3.92 -13.99 -9.10
N TYR A 36 4.07 -14.33 -10.38
CA TYR A 36 5.21 -15.11 -10.87
C TYR A 36 6.57 -14.41 -10.74
N GLY A 37 6.59 -13.08 -10.66
CA GLY A 37 7.83 -12.34 -10.39
C GLY A 37 8.24 -12.33 -8.92
N LEU A 38 7.33 -12.70 -7.99
CA LEU A 38 7.50 -12.48 -6.57
C LEU A 38 8.66 -13.31 -5.97
N PRO A 39 8.83 -14.61 -6.26
CA PRO A 39 10.00 -15.34 -5.76
C PRO A 39 11.33 -14.74 -6.24
N GLY A 40 11.40 -14.34 -7.52
CA GLY A 40 12.62 -13.80 -8.13
C GLY A 40 13.03 -12.44 -7.56
N ILE A 41 12.07 -11.55 -7.31
CA ILE A 41 12.38 -10.25 -6.68
C ILE A 41 12.83 -10.43 -5.23
N LEU A 42 12.26 -11.38 -4.48
CA LEU A 42 12.65 -11.65 -3.09
C LEU A 42 14.08 -12.19 -3.01
N CYS A 43 14.47 -13.13 -3.89
CA CYS A 43 15.87 -13.58 -3.98
C CYS A 43 16.84 -12.44 -4.33
N THR A 44 16.42 -11.54 -5.22
CA THR A 44 17.23 -10.38 -5.60
C THR A 44 17.38 -9.39 -4.44
N LEU A 45 16.30 -9.15 -3.70
CA LEU A 45 16.33 -8.33 -2.49
C LEU A 45 17.20 -8.94 -1.40
N ASP A 46 17.27 -10.27 -1.27
CA ASP A 46 18.17 -10.91 -0.32
C ASP A 46 19.63 -10.57 -0.61
N ASN A 47 20.06 -10.75 -1.86
CA ASN A 47 21.41 -10.39 -2.29
C ASN A 47 21.72 -8.91 -2.07
N HIS A 48 20.76 -8.02 -2.33
CA HIS A 48 20.94 -6.58 -2.13
C HIS A 48 20.94 -6.14 -0.66
N ASN A 49 20.46 -6.97 0.27
CA ASN A 49 20.41 -6.67 1.70
C ASN A 49 21.58 -7.28 2.49
N ALA A 50 22.64 -7.76 1.83
CA ALA A 50 23.82 -8.32 2.48
C ALA A 50 24.46 -7.39 3.54
N ASP A 51 24.40 -6.08 3.32
CA ASP A 51 24.94 -5.03 4.21
C ASP A 51 23.86 -4.32 5.04
N TYR A 52 22.63 -4.83 5.03
CA TYR A 52 21.56 -4.26 5.85
C TYR A 52 21.91 -4.36 7.34
N LYS A 53 21.69 -3.25 8.05
CA LYS A 53 21.82 -3.13 9.49
C LYS A 53 20.49 -2.67 10.05
N ASP A 54 20.09 -3.25 11.17
CA ASP A 54 18.85 -2.86 11.84
C ASP A 54 18.91 -1.36 12.22
N PRO A 55 17.88 -0.56 11.87
CA PRO A 55 17.89 0.86 12.16
C PRO A 55 18.00 1.21 13.65
N GLN A 56 17.48 0.35 14.53
CA GLN A 56 17.48 0.55 15.98
C GLN A 56 18.79 0.04 16.61
N THR A 57 19.17 -1.21 16.36
CA THR A 57 20.36 -1.81 17.01
C THR A 57 21.68 -1.51 16.30
N LYS A 58 21.63 -1.11 15.02
CA LYS A 58 22.79 -0.91 14.12
C LYS A 58 23.61 -2.17 13.83
N GLU A 59 23.11 -3.33 14.24
CA GLU A 59 23.75 -4.63 14.00
C GLU A 59 23.27 -5.26 12.69
N LYS A 60 24.06 -6.19 12.16
CA LYS A 60 23.66 -6.96 10.98
C LYS A 60 22.57 -7.94 11.39
N ALA A 61 21.42 -7.84 10.75
CA ALA A 61 20.26 -8.70 10.98
C ALA A 61 19.52 -8.95 9.67
N PRO A 62 18.78 -10.06 9.53
CA PRO A 62 17.90 -10.25 8.38
C PRO A 62 16.84 -9.14 8.33
N ARG A 63 16.71 -8.50 7.17
CA ARG A 63 15.74 -7.44 6.96
C ARG A 63 14.32 -8.01 6.94
N PRO A 64 13.37 -7.42 7.71
CA PRO A 64 11.98 -7.85 7.66
C PRO A 64 11.31 -7.42 6.35
N ILE A 65 10.59 -8.35 5.73
CA ILE A 65 9.76 -8.14 4.53
C ILE A 65 8.37 -8.70 4.81
N ASP A 66 7.34 -7.90 4.55
CA ASP A 66 5.95 -8.34 4.68
C ASP A 66 5.32 -8.57 3.31
N VAL A 67 4.64 -9.71 3.14
CA VAL A 67 3.91 -10.04 1.92
C VAL A 67 2.46 -10.34 2.29
N TYR A 68 1.55 -9.47 1.89
CA TYR A 68 0.12 -9.58 2.14
C TYR A 68 -0.59 -10.13 0.90
N GLY A 69 -1.61 -10.98 1.08
CA GLY A 69 -2.43 -11.42 -0.04
C GLY A 69 -3.36 -12.59 0.29
N PRO A 70 -3.89 -13.29 -0.73
CA PRO A 70 -4.86 -14.36 -0.53
C PRO A 70 -4.27 -15.60 0.12
N LEU A 71 -5.16 -16.42 0.68
CA LEU A 71 -4.84 -17.76 1.12
C LEU A 71 -4.20 -18.60 0.00
N GLY A 72 -3.06 -19.21 0.29
CA GLY A 72 -2.25 -19.96 -0.68
C GLY A 72 -0.97 -19.23 -1.11
N LEU A 73 -0.86 -17.93 -0.80
CA LEU A 73 0.34 -17.14 -1.09
C LEU A 73 1.57 -17.68 -0.36
N PHE A 74 1.42 -18.08 0.92
CA PHE A 74 2.51 -18.70 1.65
C PHE A 74 2.89 -20.05 1.01
N SER A 75 1.89 -20.87 0.66
CA SER A 75 2.10 -22.18 0.01
C SER A 75 2.87 -22.03 -1.30
N TYR A 76 2.55 -20.99 -2.09
CA TYR A 76 3.25 -20.65 -3.33
C TYR A 76 4.73 -20.30 -3.09
N LEU A 77 5.00 -19.32 -2.22
CA LEU A 77 6.38 -18.90 -1.91
C LEU A 77 7.20 -20.01 -1.26
N ASN A 78 6.61 -20.74 -0.32
CA ASN A 78 7.25 -21.83 0.39
C ASN A 78 7.64 -22.96 -0.56
N THR A 79 6.72 -23.37 -1.44
CA THR A 79 7.00 -24.38 -2.47
C THR A 79 8.10 -23.88 -3.41
N ALA A 80 8.00 -22.65 -3.92
CA ALA A 80 8.98 -22.08 -4.82
C ALA A 80 10.38 -22.16 -4.22
N PHE A 81 10.59 -21.63 -3.00
CA PHE A 81 11.92 -21.61 -2.37
C PHE A 81 12.44 -22.99 -1.99
N LEU A 82 11.59 -23.89 -1.47
CA LEU A 82 12.03 -25.24 -1.11
C LEU A 82 12.39 -26.07 -2.34
N THR A 83 11.61 -25.99 -3.42
CA THR A 83 11.87 -26.76 -4.65
C THR A 83 13.05 -26.22 -5.46
N SER A 84 13.31 -24.91 -5.40
CA SER A 84 14.48 -24.31 -6.04
C SER A 84 15.76 -24.34 -5.19
N SER A 85 15.71 -25.00 -4.01
CA SER A 85 16.82 -25.02 -3.05
C SER A 85 17.32 -23.61 -2.70
N THR A 86 16.40 -22.63 -2.67
CA THR A 86 16.74 -21.25 -2.35
C THR A 86 17.10 -21.14 -0.88
N TRP A 87 18.17 -20.39 -0.59
CA TRP A 87 18.57 -20.03 0.76
C TRP A 87 18.55 -18.51 0.88
N LEU A 88 17.78 -17.98 1.84
CA LEU A 88 17.67 -16.54 2.11
C LEU A 88 18.34 -16.23 3.44
N ALA A 89 19.53 -15.63 3.39
CA ALA A 89 20.34 -15.34 4.58
C ALA A 89 20.12 -13.93 5.14
N ASN A 90 19.63 -13.02 4.30
CA ASN A 90 19.59 -11.58 4.58
C ASN A 90 18.16 -11.05 4.72
N LEU A 91 17.14 -11.85 4.42
CA LEU A 91 15.73 -11.52 4.61
C LEU A 91 15.06 -12.42 5.64
N LYS A 92 14.10 -11.83 6.36
CA LYS A 92 13.07 -12.54 7.11
C LYS A 92 11.72 -12.13 6.54
N ILE A 93 11.00 -13.07 5.95
CA ILE A 93 9.76 -12.79 5.21
C ILE A 93 8.57 -13.29 6.01
N THR A 94 7.64 -12.40 6.31
CA THR A 94 6.34 -12.74 6.91
C THR A 94 5.26 -12.67 5.83
N VAL A 95 4.59 -13.78 5.58
CA VAL A 95 3.44 -13.84 4.68
C VAL A 95 2.15 -13.74 5.48
N HIS A 96 1.42 -12.67 5.22
CA HIS A 96 0.15 -12.31 5.85
C HIS A 96 -1.00 -12.69 4.92
N GLU A 97 -1.64 -13.81 5.17
CA GLU A 97 -2.77 -14.27 4.37
C GLU A 97 -4.09 -13.68 4.89
N LEU A 98 -4.83 -13.01 4.01
CA LEU A 98 -6.15 -12.47 4.31
C LEU A 98 -7.18 -13.60 4.27
N VAL A 99 -7.82 -13.85 5.42
CA VAL A 99 -8.72 -14.98 5.60
C VAL A 99 -10.04 -14.56 6.22
N SER A 100 -11.13 -15.22 5.83
CA SER A 100 -12.41 -15.20 6.55
C SER A 100 -12.81 -16.62 6.94
N PRO A 101 -13.71 -16.80 7.93
CA PRO A 101 -14.20 -18.14 8.32
C PRO A 101 -14.73 -18.94 7.13
N GLU A 102 -15.45 -18.28 6.21
CA GLU A 102 -15.96 -18.90 4.99
C GLU A 102 -14.84 -19.41 4.08
N MET A 103 -13.81 -18.59 3.84
CA MET A 103 -12.65 -18.97 3.02
C MET A 103 -11.89 -20.17 3.61
N LEU A 104 -11.70 -20.18 4.94
CA LEU A 104 -11.00 -21.27 5.62
C LEU A 104 -11.76 -22.59 5.52
N ASN A 105 -13.10 -22.55 5.57
CA ASN A 105 -13.95 -23.73 5.45
C ASN A 105 -13.94 -24.32 4.03
N LYS A 106 -13.87 -23.47 2.99
CA LYS A 106 -13.88 -23.85 1.57
C LYS A 106 -12.49 -24.27 1.03
N THR A 107 -11.50 -24.44 1.90
CA THR A 107 -10.13 -24.77 1.46
C THR A 107 -10.00 -26.14 0.82
N SER A 108 -9.20 -26.18 -0.25
CA SER A 108 -8.83 -27.42 -0.94
C SER A 108 -8.03 -28.36 -0.03
N ALA A 109 -8.03 -29.65 -0.35
CA ALA A 109 -7.20 -30.64 0.33
C ALA A 109 -5.71 -30.28 0.25
N HIS A 110 -5.28 -29.72 -0.88
CA HIS A 110 -3.91 -29.24 -1.08
C HIS A 110 -3.53 -28.15 -0.07
N GLU A 111 -4.38 -27.12 0.11
CA GLU A 111 -4.07 -26.06 1.08
C GLU A 111 -4.05 -26.59 2.53
N LYS A 112 -4.95 -27.52 2.86
CA LYS A 112 -4.94 -28.19 4.18
C LYS A 112 -3.65 -28.98 4.42
N PHE A 113 -3.12 -29.63 3.39
CA PHE A 113 -1.81 -30.30 3.43
C PHE A 113 -0.68 -29.29 3.63
N MET A 114 -0.66 -28.21 2.84
CA MET A 114 0.40 -27.19 2.90
C MET A 114 0.52 -26.49 4.26
N ARG A 115 -0.56 -26.39 5.03
CA ARG A 115 -0.51 -25.88 6.43
C ARG A 115 0.43 -26.68 7.35
N LYS A 116 0.61 -27.97 7.06
CA LYS A 116 1.47 -28.89 7.84
C LYS A 116 2.78 -29.21 7.12
N ALA A 117 2.96 -28.72 5.90
CA ALA A 117 4.17 -28.97 5.14
C ALA A 117 5.39 -28.32 5.80
N PRO A 118 6.60 -28.84 5.53
CA PRO A 118 7.85 -28.19 5.95
C PRO A 118 7.87 -26.73 5.49
N LYS A 119 8.34 -25.85 6.37
CA LYS A 119 8.43 -24.41 6.11
C LYS A 119 9.87 -24.06 5.82
N HIS A 120 10.08 -23.21 4.82
CA HIS A 120 11.37 -22.59 4.57
C HIS A 120 11.77 -21.75 5.80
N PRO A 121 13.02 -21.83 6.29
CA PRO A 121 13.43 -21.21 7.56
C PRO A 121 13.24 -19.70 7.59
N SER A 122 13.37 -19.04 6.45
CA SER A 122 13.21 -17.57 6.33
C SER A 122 11.77 -17.11 6.08
N LEU A 123 10.79 -18.04 6.04
CA LEU A 123 9.37 -17.73 5.85
C LEU A 123 8.56 -17.97 7.13
N THR A 124 7.76 -16.98 7.52
CA THR A 124 6.71 -17.10 8.53
C THR A 124 5.33 -16.89 7.91
N ARG A 125 4.31 -17.47 8.53
CA ARG A 125 2.90 -17.37 8.09
C ARG A 125 2.09 -16.74 9.21
N GLU A 126 1.35 -15.69 8.87
CA GLU A 126 0.40 -15.00 9.75
C GLU A 126 -0.94 -14.86 9.02
N TRP A 127 -2.03 -14.83 9.78
CA TRP A 127 -3.38 -14.68 9.25
C TRP A 127 -3.96 -13.36 9.70
N VAL A 128 -4.47 -12.60 8.74
CA VAL A 128 -5.24 -11.39 8.99
C VAL A 128 -6.71 -11.75 8.80
N HIS A 129 -7.47 -11.67 9.88
CA HIS A 129 -8.86 -12.06 9.90
C HIS A 129 -9.78 -10.93 9.42
N ALA A 130 -10.83 -11.31 8.70
CA ALA A 130 -11.88 -10.40 8.29
C ALA A 130 -12.66 -9.89 9.52
N GLU A 131 -13.05 -8.62 9.45
CA GLU A 131 -14.07 -8.00 10.25
C GLU A 131 -15.32 -7.81 9.37
N SER A 132 -16.51 -8.04 9.91
CA SER A 132 -17.75 -7.75 9.19
C SER A 132 -18.18 -6.32 9.47
N ASP A 133 -18.35 -5.52 8.41
CA ASP A 133 -18.85 -4.14 8.52
C ASP A 133 -20.37 -4.02 8.26
N GLY A 134 -21.07 -5.16 8.16
CA GLY A 134 -22.48 -5.25 7.80
C GLY A 134 -22.76 -5.12 6.29
N ASN A 135 -21.77 -4.77 5.47
CA ASN A 135 -21.87 -4.64 4.01
C ASN A 135 -20.88 -5.57 3.27
N GLY A 136 -20.00 -6.26 4.00
CA GLY A 136 -19.11 -7.29 3.50
C GLY A 136 -18.02 -7.62 4.52
N ASP A 137 -17.08 -8.46 4.10
CA ASP A 137 -15.84 -8.70 4.83
C ASP A 137 -14.83 -7.59 4.49
N VAL A 138 -14.24 -6.99 5.53
CA VAL A 138 -13.19 -5.98 5.44
C VAL A 138 -11.99 -6.45 6.28
N TRP A 139 -10.78 -6.20 5.80
CA TRP A 139 -9.55 -6.55 6.52
C TRP A 139 -8.78 -5.29 6.86
N SER A 140 -8.39 -5.15 8.14
CA SER A 140 -7.41 -4.17 8.59
C SER A 140 -6.00 -4.77 8.38
N VAL A 141 -5.41 -4.51 7.21
CA VAL A 141 -4.22 -5.21 6.71
C VAL A 141 -2.92 -4.69 7.34
N LEU A 142 -2.80 -3.37 7.47
CA LEU A 142 -1.62 -2.72 8.01
C LEU A 142 -2.03 -1.40 8.68
N ASP A 143 -1.42 -1.12 9.83
CA ASP A 143 -1.30 0.22 10.39
C ASP A 143 0.12 0.40 10.90
N ASP A 144 0.89 1.30 10.28
CA ASP A 144 2.26 1.60 10.69
C ASP A 144 2.43 3.02 11.27
N GLY A 145 1.32 3.68 11.62
CA GLY A 145 1.28 5.06 12.10
C GLY A 145 1.57 6.12 11.02
N LYS A 146 1.86 5.71 9.78
CA LYS A 146 1.97 6.60 8.61
C LYS A 146 0.90 6.28 7.58
N PHE A 147 0.63 5.00 7.38
CA PHE A 147 -0.38 4.50 6.47
C PHE A 147 -1.25 3.45 7.16
N ILE A 148 -2.54 3.49 6.83
CA ILE A 148 -3.51 2.45 7.10
C ILE A 148 -3.81 1.78 5.76
N VAL A 149 -3.73 0.45 5.71
CA VAL A 149 -4.14 -0.33 4.55
C VAL A 149 -5.32 -1.20 4.94
N LYS A 150 -6.41 -1.05 4.20
CA LYS A 150 -7.59 -1.92 4.30
C LYS A 150 -7.75 -2.74 3.03
N ALA A 151 -8.37 -3.90 3.14
CA ALA A 151 -8.75 -4.70 1.98
C ALA A 151 -10.22 -5.10 2.04
N ALA A 152 -10.79 -5.34 0.86
CA ALA A 152 -12.11 -5.94 0.69
C ALA A 152 -12.07 -6.88 -0.50
N THR A 153 -12.97 -7.88 -0.54
CA THR A 153 -13.02 -8.81 -1.65
C THR A 153 -13.59 -8.16 -2.92
N LEU A 154 -13.10 -8.61 -4.08
CA LEU A 154 -13.60 -8.22 -5.39
C LEU A 154 -14.21 -9.43 -6.10
N LYS A 155 -15.19 -9.17 -6.96
CA LYS A 155 -15.80 -10.21 -7.79
C LYS A 155 -14.83 -10.63 -8.90
N HIS A 156 -14.25 -11.82 -8.76
CA HIS A 156 -13.30 -12.37 -9.72
C HIS A 156 -13.40 -13.91 -9.78
N THR A 157 -12.70 -14.54 -10.72
CA THR A 157 -12.72 -16.02 -10.91
C THR A 157 -12.05 -16.78 -9.78
N VAL A 158 -11.13 -16.12 -9.08
CA VAL A 158 -10.46 -16.60 -7.87
C VAL A 158 -10.62 -15.56 -6.76
N THR A 159 -10.27 -15.90 -5.52
CA THR A 159 -10.23 -14.93 -4.42
C THR A 159 -9.33 -13.76 -4.80
N SER A 160 -9.92 -12.56 -4.81
CA SER A 160 -9.28 -11.31 -5.21
C SER A 160 -9.61 -10.21 -4.23
N PHE A 161 -8.63 -9.36 -3.95
CA PHE A 161 -8.75 -8.23 -3.03
C PHE A 161 -8.49 -6.91 -3.74
N GLY A 162 -9.28 -5.91 -3.35
CA GLY A 162 -8.99 -4.50 -3.56
C GLY A 162 -8.37 -3.93 -2.30
N TYR A 163 -7.35 -3.10 -2.45
CA TYR A 163 -6.66 -2.44 -1.33
C TYR A 163 -6.95 -0.95 -1.32
N VAL A 164 -7.16 -0.41 -0.14
CA VAL A 164 -7.29 1.01 0.10
C VAL A 164 -6.16 1.44 1.02
N VAL A 165 -5.31 2.33 0.54
CA VAL A 165 -4.19 2.90 1.29
C VAL A 165 -4.58 4.32 1.69
N GLU A 166 -4.57 4.57 2.99
CA GLU A 166 -4.87 5.86 3.61
C GLU A 166 -3.64 6.36 4.33
N GLU A 167 -3.17 7.55 3.99
CA GLU A 167 -2.12 8.23 4.74
C GLU A 167 -2.72 8.86 5.99
N TYR A 168 -2.02 8.78 7.13
CA TYR A 168 -2.41 9.52 8.32
C TYR A 168 -2.39 11.02 8.04
N PRO A 169 -3.30 11.81 8.67
CA PRO A 169 -3.31 13.25 8.48
C PRO A 169 -1.96 13.89 8.83
N VAL A 170 -1.43 14.69 7.91
CA VAL A 170 -0.08 15.25 8.04
C VAL A 170 -0.12 16.51 8.89
N PRO A 171 0.69 16.62 9.96
CA PRO A 171 0.74 17.83 10.78
C PRO A 171 0.94 19.09 9.95
N GLY A 172 0.25 20.16 10.33
CA GLY A 172 0.34 21.44 9.65
C GLY A 172 1.76 21.97 9.58
N LYS A 173 2.04 22.82 8.58
CA LYS A 173 3.33 23.50 8.50
C LYS A 173 3.49 24.43 9.71
N LEU A 174 4.68 24.44 10.30
CA LEU A 174 5.05 25.43 11.30
C LEU A 174 5.13 26.80 10.64
N ASN A 175 4.49 27.79 11.25
CA ASN A 175 4.61 29.19 10.87
C ASN A 175 5.89 29.75 11.48
N LEU A 176 6.95 29.83 10.66
CA LEU A 176 8.27 30.29 11.10
C LEU A 176 8.27 31.74 11.55
N ASP A 177 7.38 32.57 11.00
CA ASP A 177 7.30 33.98 11.34
C ASP A 177 6.63 34.15 12.72
N ALA A 178 5.54 33.42 12.98
CA ALA A 178 4.91 33.39 14.31
C ALA A 178 5.86 32.84 15.40
N LEU A 179 6.69 31.85 15.07
CA LEU A 179 7.72 31.33 15.98
C LEU A 179 8.81 32.36 16.30
N ARG A 180 9.20 33.17 15.31
CA ARG A 180 10.16 34.27 15.49
C ARG A 180 9.58 35.39 16.33
N GLU A 181 8.31 35.77 16.10
CA GLU A 181 7.61 36.77 16.92
C GLU A 181 7.49 36.34 18.39
N ARG A 182 7.24 35.05 18.64
CA ARG A 182 7.22 34.47 19.99
C ARG A 182 8.61 34.19 20.57
N GLY A 183 9.68 34.51 19.86
CA GLY A 183 11.05 34.42 20.36
C GLY A 183 11.58 33.00 20.54
N LEU A 184 11.02 31.99 19.85
CA LEU A 184 11.56 30.63 19.90
C LEU A 184 12.63 30.41 18.82
N PRO A 185 13.91 30.23 19.19
CA PRO A 185 14.97 29.99 18.20
C PRO A 185 14.80 28.60 17.54
N PRO A 186 15.28 28.44 16.29
CA PRO A 186 15.29 27.14 15.62
C PRO A 186 16.00 26.08 16.44
N GLY A 187 15.35 24.93 16.64
CA GLY A 187 15.92 23.86 17.46
C GLY A 187 14.99 22.65 17.62
N PRO A 188 15.39 21.65 18.43
CA PRO A 188 14.64 20.41 18.62
C PRO A 188 13.22 20.63 19.18
N LYS A 189 13.00 21.74 19.90
CA LYS A 189 11.70 22.17 20.41
C LYS A 189 10.63 22.35 19.31
N PHE A 190 11.02 22.62 18.06
CA PHE A 190 10.08 22.69 16.93
C PHE A 190 9.40 21.34 16.64
N GLY A 191 10.11 20.23 16.88
CA GLY A 191 9.54 18.89 16.72
C GLY A 191 8.36 18.66 17.67
N THR A 192 8.49 19.09 18.92
CA THR A 192 7.42 19.01 19.93
C THR A 192 6.18 19.78 19.50
N LEU A 193 6.36 21.01 18.99
CA LEU A 193 5.25 21.82 18.48
C LEU A 193 4.61 21.21 17.23
N LYS A 194 5.41 20.62 16.35
CA LYS A 194 4.90 19.93 15.15
C LYS A 194 4.10 18.68 15.46
N LEU A 195 4.36 18.03 16.60
CA LEU A 195 3.59 16.89 17.10
C LEU A 195 2.33 17.31 17.88
N GLY A 196 2.02 18.60 17.95
CA GLY A 196 0.85 19.12 18.67
C GLY A 196 1.09 19.38 20.16
N GLY A 197 2.34 19.30 20.63
CA GLY A 197 2.69 19.57 22.03
C GLY A 197 2.82 21.07 22.34
N SER A 198 3.29 21.36 23.56
CA SER A 198 3.59 22.71 24.04
C SER A 198 5.05 22.83 24.46
N VAL A 199 5.61 24.04 24.35
CA VAL A 199 7.00 24.32 24.67
C VAL A 199 7.11 25.57 25.53
N GLU A 200 7.93 25.51 26.57
CA GLU A 200 8.28 26.68 27.38
C GLU A 200 9.30 27.56 26.64
N LEU A 201 8.95 28.84 26.53
CA LEU A 201 9.76 29.92 25.95
C LEU A 201 10.80 30.44 26.95
N PRO A 202 11.87 31.12 26.49
CA PRO A 202 12.90 31.68 27.38
C PRO A 202 12.38 32.70 28.40
N ASN A 203 11.21 33.30 28.14
CA ASN A 203 10.53 34.24 29.02
C ASN A 203 9.63 33.55 30.07
N GLY A 204 9.59 32.21 30.11
CA GLY A 204 8.73 31.42 31.02
C GLY A 204 7.29 31.21 30.53
N GLU A 205 6.92 31.74 29.35
CA GLU A 205 5.60 31.57 28.76
C GLU A 205 5.48 30.21 28.06
N MET A 206 4.29 29.61 28.08
CA MET A 206 4.00 28.36 27.37
C MET A 206 3.47 28.67 25.97
N LEU A 207 4.20 28.20 24.94
CA LEU A 207 3.77 28.26 23.55
C LEU A 207 3.10 26.95 23.15
N TYR A 208 1.86 27.02 22.66
CA TYR A 208 1.11 25.86 22.20
C TYR A 208 1.22 25.68 20.68
N ALA A 209 1.26 24.43 20.22
CA ALA A 209 1.29 24.11 18.79
C ALA A 209 0.19 24.82 18.00
N SER A 210 -1.03 24.90 18.55
CA SER A 210 -2.19 25.53 17.90
C SER A 210 -1.97 27.00 17.53
N GLU A 211 -1.04 27.69 18.16
CA GLU A 211 -0.73 29.10 17.91
C GLU A 211 0.25 29.30 16.75
N VAL A 212 1.02 28.25 16.41
CA VAL A 212 2.17 28.32 15.49
C VAL A 212 2.19 27.22 14.43
N THR A 213 1.20 26.31 14.42
CA THR A 213 0.99 25.33 13.35
C THR A 213 -0.26 25.67 12.55
N GLY A 214 -0.14 25.60 11.23
CA GLY A 214 -1.30 25.69 10.34
C GLY A 214 -2.24 24.48 10.49
N PRO A 215 -3.38 24.49 9.78
CA PRO A 215 -4.33 23.38 9.83
C PRO A 215 -3.66 22.08 9.36
N GLN A 216 -4.07 20.97 9.97
CA GLN A 216 -3.62 19.64 9.57
C GLN A 216 -4.07 19.33 8.15
N ALA A 217 -3.16 18.85 7.30
CA ALA A 217 -3.53 18.45 5.96
C ALA A 217 -4.18 17.06 6.00
N ARG A 218 -5.32 16.92 5.32
CA ARG A 218 -5.96 15.61 5.15
C ARG A 218 -4.98 14.66 4.45
N GLY A 219 -4.82 13.46 5.02
CA GLY A 219 -4.01 12.42 4.40
C GLY A 219 -4.59 11.98 3.06
N ARG A 220 -3.72 11.60 2.13
CA ARG A 220 -4.13 11.11 0.80
C ARG A 220 -4.72 9.71 0.93
N LYS A 221 -5.63 9.38 0.01
CA LYS A 221 -6.28 8.07 -0.06
C LYS A 221 -6.20 7.54 -1.49
N VAL A 222 -5.73 6.30 -1.65
CA VAL A 222 -5.59 5.63 -2.94
C VAL A 222 -6.28 4.27 -2.87
N ALA A 223 -7.14 3.97 -3.84
CA ALA A 223 -7.72 2.64 -4.01
C ALA A 223 -7.02 1.93 -5.17
N ILE A 224 -6.51 0.73 -4.90
CA ILE A 224 -5.93 -0.19 -5.88
C ILE A 224 -6.89 -1.37 -6.01
N LEU A 225 -7.48 -1.53 -7.18
CA LEU A 225 -8.41 -2.62 -7.47
C LEU A 225 -7.71 -3.60 -8.43
N GLY A 226 -7.60 -4.87 -8.02
CA GLY A 226 -7.11 -5.93 -8.90
C GLY A 226 -8.10 -6.26 -10.02
N GLY A 227 -7.80 -7.29 -10.81
CA GLY A 227 -8.72 -7.79 -11.83
C GLY A 227 -10.10 -8.06 -11.24
N ALA A 228 -11.12 -7.37 -11.73
CA ALA A 228 -12.51 -7.52 -11.30
C ALA A 228 -13.40 -7.71 -12.54
N SER A 229 -14.32 -8.67 -12.45
CA SER A 229 -15.40 -8.78 -13.42
C SER A 229 -16.45 -7.71 -13.12
N TRP A 230 -16.91 -6.99 -14.16
CA TRP A 230 -17.99 -6.01 -14.01
C TRP A 230 -19.25 -6.69 -13.46
N ALA A 231 -19.73 -6.24 -12.30
CA ALA A 231 -21.07 -6.55 -11.83
C ALA A 231 -21.99 -5.39 -12.22
N PHE A 232 -22.67 -5.51 -13.36
CA PHE A 232 -23.85 -4.68 -13.62
C PHE A 232 -24.96 -5.20 -12.70
N ASN A 233 -25.11 -4.62 -11.52
CA ASN A 233 -26.23 -4.94 -10.65
C ASN A 233 -27.45 -4.18 -11.17
N SER A 234 -28.27 -4.82 -12.01
CA SER A 234 -29.49 -4.25 -12.59
C SER A 234 -30.65 -4.10 -11.58
N SER A 235 -30.36 -4.01 -10.28
CA SER A 235 -31.36 -3.94 -9.20
C SER A 235 -31.46 -2.57 -8.51
N HIS A 236 -30.65 -1.58 -8.90
CA HIS A 236 -30.83 -0.19 -8.45
C HIS A 236 -31.29 0.66 -9.64
N GLY A 237 -32.51 1.15 -9.52
CA GLY A 237 -33.19 1.94 -10.56
C GLY A 237 -32.32 3.07 -11.09
N ARG A 238 -32.47 3.33 -12.40
CA ARG A 238 -31.94 4.51 -13.08
C ARG A 238 -32.25 5.76 -12.26
N VAL A 239 -31.25 6.28 -11.55
CA VAL A 239 -31.17 7.73 -11.33
C VAL A 239 -30.44 8.27 -12.55
N ARG A 240 -31.22 8.72 -13.54
CA ARG A 240 -30.69 9.58 -14.61
C ARG A 240 -30.22 10.87 -13.93
N SER A 241 -28.92 11.06 -13.77
CA SER A 241 -28.35 12.39 -13.59
C SER A 241 -28.36 13.09 -14.95
N GLN A 242 -29.40 13.89 -15.20
CA GLN A 242 -29.33 14.96 -16.20
C GLN A 242 -28.38 16.04 -15.67
N GLU A 243 -27.07 15.83 -15.71
CA GLU A 243 -26.13 16.94 -15.43
C GLU A 243 -24.69 16.73 -15.92
N ASN A 244 -24.46 15.92 -16.97
CA ASN A 244 -23.11 15.78 -17.54
C ASN A 244 -23.04 15.84 -19.08
N GLU A 245 -24.06 16.38 -19.76
CA GLU A 245 -24.01 16.72 -21.20
C GLU A 245 -23.67 18.20 -21.45
N ARG A 246 -22.77 18.75 -20.63
CA ARG A 246 -22.08 20.02 -20.93
C ARG A 246 -20.65 19.88 -20.46
N ILE A 247 -19.81 19.25 -21.27
CA ILE A 247 -18.34 19.39 -21.44
C ILE A 247 -17.94 18.22 -22.36
N ALA A 248 -18.45 18.23 -23.60
CA ALA A 248 -18.01 17.30 -24.65
C ALA A 248 -18.28 17.88 -26.05
N THR A 249 -18.18 19.20 -26.21
CA THR A 249 -18.14 19.87 -27.52
C THR A 249 -17.24 21.10 -27.42
N GLY A 250 -15.96 20.86 -27.14
CA GLY A 250 -14.92 21.87 -27.25
C GLY A 250 -14.29 21.85 -28.65
N THR A 251 -14.90 22.55 -29.60
CA THR A 251 -14.23 22.97 -30.84
C THR A 251 -14.50 24.45 -31.06
N ASP A 252 -13.39 25.17 -31.22
CA ASP A 252 -13.14 26.61 -31.23
C ASP A 252 -14.11 27.49 -32.05
N PRO A 253 -14.54 28.68 -31.55
CA PRO A 253 -15.33 29.64 -32.32
C PRO A 253 -14.45 30.72 -32.97
N PHE A 254 -13.49 30.36 -33.81
CA PHE A 254 -12.80 31.31 -34.69
C PHE A 254 -12.28 30.62 -35.96
N GLN A 255 -13.14 30.47 -36.97
CA GLN A 255 -12.73 30.40 -38.38
C GLN A 255 -13.96 30.61 -39.28
N SER A 256 -14.10 31.82 -39.79
CA SER A 256 -14.98 32.16 -40.90
C SER A 256 -14.34 31.74 -42.24
N PRO A 257 -15.02 31.01 -43.14
CA PRO A 257 -14.61 30.92 -44.53
C PRO A 257 -15.24 32.05 -45.36
N LEU A 258 -14.40 32.74 -46.15
CA LEU A 258 -14.79 33.68 -47.20
C LEU A 258 -15.62 32.98 -48.30
N PRO A 259 -16.53 33.69 -49.00
CA PRO A 259 -17.35 33.11 -50.05
C PRO A 259 -16.57 32.96 -51.37
N ALA A 260 -16.75 31.81 -52.03
CA ALA A 260 -16.26 31.57 -53.38
C ALA A 260 -17.07 32.40 -54.39
N LEU A 261 -16.36 33.22 -55.17
CA LEU A 261 -16.84 33.87 -56.38
C LEU A 261 -16.65 32.95 -57.58
N VAL A 262 -17.62 33.03 -58.47
CA VAL A 262 -17.83 32.31 -59.73
C VAL A 262 -16.72 32.60 -60.75
N SER A 263 -16.22 31.54 -61.40
CA SER A 263 -15.97 31.45 -62.86
C SER A 263 -15.76 30.00 -63.26
#